data_AF-A0A954X0Q1-F1
#
_entry.id   AF-A0A954X0Q1-F1
#
_cell.length_a   1.000
_cell.length_b   1.000
_cell.length_c   1.000
_cell.angle_alpha   90.00
_cell.angle_beta   90.00
_cell.angle_gamma   90.00
#
_symmetry.space_group_name_H-M   'P 1'
#
loop_
_entity.id
_entity.type
_entity.pdbx_description
1 polymer ?
#
loop_
_entity_poly.entity_id
_entity_poly.type
_entity_poly.pdbx_seq_one_letter_code
_entity_poly.pdbx_strand_id
1 'polypeptide(L)' 'MSNRSAFSERALQMVAEDKIQAALAAGEFERLPGLGKPLKLLDEPYDSLWWVRGKMQREQLAPTDVNWIADA' A
#
# COMPACT_ATOMS: atom_id res chain seq x y z
N MET A 1 1.32 32.55 6.25
CA MET A 1 2.71 32.09 5.96
C MET A 1 2.81 30.65 6.45
N SER A 2 2.60 29.66 5.57
CA SER A 2 2.67 28.24 5.95
C SER A 2 4.07 27.73 5.69
N ASN A 3 4.80 27.43 6.76
CA ASN A 3 6.15 26.89 6.73
C ASN A 3 6.12 25.40 6.33
N ARG A 4 5.93 25.11 5.04
CA ARG A 4 6.27 23.80 4.48
C ARG A 4 7.80 23.73 4.42
N SER A 5 8.40 23.05 5.39
CA SER A 5 9.79 22.63 5.31
C SER A 5 10.02 21.93 3.97
N ALA A 6 10.67 22.61 3.02
CA ALA A 6 11.09 22.05 1.73
C ALA A 6 12.19 20.97 1.89
N PHE A 7 12.62 20.72 3.13
CA PHE A 7 13.22 19.48 3.58
C PHE A 7 12.12 18.46 3.91
N SER A 8 11.76 17.52 3.06
CA SER A 8 12.11 17.32 1.66
C SER A 8 11.19 16.27 1.07
N GLU A 9 10.07 16.71 0.51
CA GLU A 9 9.22 15.90 -0.36
C GLU A 9 10.08 15.15 -1.40
N ARG A 10 11.13 15.82 -1.89
CA ARG A 10 12.19 15.25 -2.74
C ARG A 10 13.05 14.17 -2.07
N ALA A 11 13.36 14.26 -0.78
CA ALA A 11 14.16 13.23 -0.11
C ALA A 11 13.31 12.02 0.28
N LEU A 12 12.03 12.21 0.62
CA LEU A 12 11.10 11.09 0.77
C LEU A 12 10.97 10.34 -0.54
N GLN A 13 10.85 11.07 -1.66
CA GLN A 13 10.84 10.47 -2.99
C GLN A 13 12.15 9.71 -3.29
N MET A 14 13.31 10.28 -2.96
CA MET A 14 14.61 9.62 -3.15
C MET A 14 14.73 8.35 -2.31
N VAL A 15 14.38 8.40 -1.03
CA VAL A 15 14.42 7.23 -0.14
C VAL A 15 13.45 6.14 -0.60
N ALA A 16 12.29 6.50 -1.12
CA ALA A 16 11.34 5.54 -1.68
C ALA A 16 11.93 4.85 -2.92
N GLU A 17 12.47 5.62 -3.86
CA GLU A 17 13.09 5.10 -5.09
C GLU A 17 14.28 4.19 -4.76
N ASP A 18 15.20 4.63 -3.91
CA ASP A 18 16.38 3.85 -3.51
C ASP A 18 16.00 2.48 -2.92
N LYS A 19 14.96 2.45 -2.09
CA LYS A 19 14.45 1.20 -1.50
C LYS A 19 13.86 0.27 -2.55
N ILE A 20 13.12 0.81 -3.52
CA ILE A 20 12.54 0.02 -4.61
C ILE A 20 13.66 -0.58 -5.47
N GLN A 21 14.64 0.23 -5.85
CA GLN A 21 15.76 -0.22 -6.67
C GLN A 21 16.61 -1.27 -5.95
N ALA A 22 16.87 -1.10 -4.65
CA ALA A 22 17.57 -2.09 -3.85
C ALA A 22 16.83 -3.44 -3.79
N ALA A 23 15.51 -3.42 -3.58
CA ALA A 23 14.70 -4.64 -3.53
C ALA A 23 14.60 -5.35 -4.89
N LEU A 24 14.56 -4.59 -6.00
CA LEU A 24 14.66 -5.14 -7.36
C LEU A 24 16.01 -5.81 -7.60
N ALA A 25 17.12 -5.13 -7.26
CA ALA A 25 18.46 -5.69 -7.43
C ALA A 25 18.70 -6.94 -6.58
N ALA A 26 18.08 -7.02 -5.40
CA ALA A 26 18.14 -8.17 -4.51
C ALA A 26 17.23 -9.34 -4.94
N GLY A 27 16.38 -9.14 -5.95
CA GLY A 27 15.45 -10.17 -6.41
C GLY A 27 14.32 -10.47 -5.42
N GLU A 28 13.92 -9.49 -4.59
CA GLU A 28 12.88 -9.69 -3.58
C GLU A 28 11.47 -9.82 -4.19
N PHE A 29 11.27 -9.30 -5.41
CA PHE A 29 9.99 -9.34 -6.10
C PHE A 29 9.69 -10.71 -6.76
N GLU A 30 10.74 -11.50 -7.01
CA GLU A 30 10.72 -12.81 -7.65
C GLU A 30 10.25 -13.91 -6.70
N ARG A 31 10.17 -13.60 -5.41
CA ARG A 31 9.73 -14.55 -4.36
C ARG A 31 8.49 -14.07 -3.63
N LEU A 32 7.71 -13.18 -4.25
CA LEU A 32 6.49 -12.64 -3.65
C LEU A 32 5.46 -13.75 -3.38
N PRO A 33 4.80 -13.72 -2.20
CA PRO A 33 3.68 -14.59 -1.92
C PRO A 33 2.56 -14.41 -2.96
N GLY A 34 2.33 -15.43 -3.78
CA GLY A 34 1.32 -15.38 -4.83
C GLY A 34 1.85 -15.18 -6.25
N LEU A 35 3.17 -15.04 -6.43
CA LEU A 35 3.77 -15.02 -7.77
C LEU A 35 3.36 -16.29 -8.56
N GLY A 36 2.88 -16.08 -9.78
CA GLY A 36 2.41 -17.15 -10.67
C GLY A 36 1.05 -17.77 -10.32
N LYS A 37 0.39 -17.34 -9.23
CA LYS A 37 -0.96 -17.80 -8.88
C LYS A 37 -2.02 -16.93 -9.57
N PRO A 38 -3.20 -17.49 -9.89
CA PRO A 38 -4.30 -16.71 -10.43
C PRO A 38 -4.75 -15.61 -9.44
N LEU A 39 -5.22 -14.49 -9.99
CA LEU A 39 -5.77 -13.39 -9.21
C LEU A 39 -7.06 -13.85 -8.53
N LYS A 40 -7.12 -13.72 -7.21
CA LYS A 40 -8.27 -14.20 -6.41
C LYS A 40 -9.59 -13.46 -6.70
N LEU A 41 -9.51 -12.23 -7.18
CA LEU A 41 -10.65 -11.35 -7.40
C LEU A 41 -11.03 -11.21 -8.88
N LEU A 42 -10.49 -12.07 -9.76
CA LEU A 42 -10.67 -11.92 -11.20
C LEU A 42 -12.15 -12.05 -11.63
N ASP A 43 -12.90 -12.90 -10.94
CA ASP A 43 -14.31 -13.19 -11.24
C ASP A 43 -15.29 -12.44 -10.34
N GLU A 44 -14.80 -11.53 -9.49
CA GLU A 44 -15.66 -10.75 -8.59
C GLU A 44 -16.15 -9.45 -9.23
N PRO A 45 -17.35 -8.95 -8.85
CA PRO A 45 -17.81 -7.64 -9.26
C PRO A 45 -16.79 -6.54 -8.91
N TYR A 46 -16.64 -5.57 -9.80
CA TYR A 46 -15.75 -4.43 -9.56
C TYR A 46 -16.17 -3.67 -8.30
N ASP A 47 -15.23 -3.47 -7.39
CA ASP A 47 -15.43 -2.73 -6.16
C ASP A 47 -14.27 -1.78 -5.91
N SER A 48 -14.51 -0.47 -5.85
CA SER A 48 -13.44 0.53 -5.67
C SER A 48 -12.66 0.39 -4.35
N LEU A 49 -13.24 -0.26 -3.34
CA LEU A 49 -12.67 -0.50 -2.02
C LEU A 49 -12.09 -1.92 -1.87
N TRP A 50 -11.98 -2.70 -2.96
CA TRP A 50 -11.48 -4.08 -2.95
C TRP A 50 -10.16 -4.22 -2.18
N TRP A 51 -9.23 -3.28 -2.40
CA TRP A 51 -7.90 -3.30 -1.78
C TRP A 51 -7.92 -2.92 -0.30
N VAL A 52 -8.84 -2.02 0.10
CA VAL A 52 -9.03 -1.61 1.49
C VAL A 52 -9.56 -2.78 2.30
N ARG A 53 -10.62 -3.45 1.82
CA ARG A 53 -11.17 -4.63 2.48
C ARG A 53 -10.14 -5.75 2.60
N GLY A 54 -9.41 -6.02 1.51
CA GLY A 54 -8.33 -7.01 1.53
C GLY A 54 -7.23 -6.66 2.54
N LYS A 55 -6.91 -5.36 2.71
CA LYS A 55 -5.94 -4.91 3.72
C LYS A 55 -6.48 -5.06 5.13
N MET A 56 -7.71 -4.61 5.40
CA MET A 56 -8.36 -4.76 6.71
C MET A 56 -8.41 -6.23 7.14
N GLN A 57 -8.74 -7.15 6.22
CA GLN A 57 -8.74 -8.58 6.50
C GLN A 57 -7.35 -9.12 6.86
N ARG A 58 -6.29 -8.71 6.14
CA ARG A 58 -4.91 -9.15 6.43
C ARG A 58 -4.39 -8.64 7.77
N GLU A 59 -4.75 -7.41 8.12
CA GLU A 59 -4.31 -6.73 9.35
C GLU A 59 -5.26 -6.97 10.54
N GLN A 60 -6.33 -7.76 10.35
CA GLN A 60 -7.35 -8.05 11.38
C GLN A 60 -7.99 -6.78 11.97
N LEU A 61 -8.24 -5.77 11.13
CA LEU A 61 -8.84 -4.50 11.55
C LEU A 61 -10.37 -4.58 11.48
N ALA A 62 -11.04 -4.21 12.57
CA ALA A 62 -12.47 -3.98 12.60
C ALA A 62 -12.81 -2.55 12.16
N PRO A 63 -14.02 -2.29 11.62
CA PRO A 63 -14.48 -0.95 11.30
C PRO A 63 -14.44 0.02 12.49
N THR A 64 -14.56 -0.50 13.71
CA THR A 64 -14.50 0.29 14.94
C THR A 64 -13.07 0.69 15.33
N ASP A 65 -12.05 -0.01 14.83
CA ASP A 65 -10.64 0.30 15.11
C ASP A 65 -10.14 1.51 14.31
N VAL A 66 -10.94 1.97 13.36
CA VAL A 66 -10.52 2.93 12.35
C VAL A 66 -11.41 4.19 12.43
N ASN A 67 -10.94 5.20 13.16
CA ASN A 67 -11.68 6.43 13.51
C ASN A 67 -11.84 7.47 12.37
N TRP A 68 -11.98 7.05 11.11
CA TRP A 68 -12.06 7.96 9.94
C TRP A 68 -13.49 8.21 9.44
N ILE A 69 -14.51 7.61 10.06
CA ILE A 69 -15.92 7.71 9.65
C ILE A 69 -16.70 8.74 10.51
N ALA A 70 -16.10 9.30 11.57
CA ALA A 70 -16.77 10.24 12.46
C ALA A 70 -16.71 11.71 12.00
N ASP A 71 -15.87 12.05 11.02
CA ASP A 71 -15.58 13.44 10.61
C ASP A 71 -15.95 13.76 9.13
N ALA A 72 -16.92 13.04 8.54
CA ALA A 72 -17.41 13.27 7.18
C ALA A 72 -18.86 13.80 7.14
#